data_AF-A0A936N281-F1
#
_entry.id   AF-A0A936N281-F1
#
_cell.length_a   1.000
_cell.length_b   1.000
_cell.length_c   1.000
_cell.angle_alpha   90.00
_cell.angle_beta   90.00
_cell.angle_gamma   90.00
#
_symmetry.space_group_name_H-M   'P 1'
#
loop_
_entity.id
_entity.type
_entity.pdbx_description
1 polymer ?
#
loop_
_entity_poly.entity_id
_entity_poly.type
_entity_poly.pdbx_seq_one_letter_code
_entity_poly.pdbx_strand_id
1 'polypeptide(L)' 'MKGVTILEDRANKKRYLQIDIAELDKRREQIEDMMDGLIAEQRAGQPTISLDQLEKKLRKKGKL' A
#
# COMPACT_ATOMS: atom_id res chain seq x y z
N MET A 1 11.63 -10.40 7.20
CA MET A 1 12.67 -9.43 7.62
C MET A 1 12.78 -9.46 9.13
N LYS A 2 13.96 -9.23 9.71
CA LYS A 2 14.07 -9.05 11.17
C LYS A 2 13.30 -7.78 11.56
N GLY A 3 12.51 -7.84 12.64
CA GLY A 3 11.73 -6.70 13.14
C GLY A 3 10.50 -6.31 12.32
N VAL A 4 10.12 -7.08 11.29
CA VAL A 4 8.89 -6.85 10.52
C VAL A 4 8.05 -8.12 10.50
N THR A 5 6.78 -8.01 10.90
CA THR A 5 5.82 -9.12 10.90
C THR A 5 4.51 -8.67 10.27
N ILE A 6 4.01 -9.47 9.33
CA ILE A 6 2.69 -9.30 8.73
C ILE A 6 1.74 -10.25 9.45
N LEU A 7 0.65 -9.71 10.00
CA LEU A 7 -0.41 -10.50 10.62
C LEU A 7 -1.58 -10.62 9.65
N GLU A 8 -1.93 -11.86 9.35
CA GLU A 8 -3.03 -12.22 8.47
C GLU A 8 -4.24 -12.67 9.30
N ASP A 9 -5.45 -12.41 8.81
CA ASP A 9 -6.66 -12.97 9.41
C ASP A 9 -6.90 -14.42 8.98
N ARG A 10 -7.96 -15.05 9.52
CA ARG A 10 -8.31 -16.45 9.21
C ARG A 10 -8.64 -16.70 7.73
N ALA A 11 -8.84 -15.65 6.94
CA ALA A 11 -9.07 -15.73 5.50
C ALA A 11 -7.79 -15.35 4.70
N ASN A 12 -6.62 -15.37 5.36
CA ASN A 12 -5.32 -14.99 4.82
C ASN A 12 -5.29 -13.57 4.24
N LYS A 13 -6.13 -12.67 4.77
CA LYS A 13 -6.07 -11.25 4.41
C LYS A 13 -5.10 -10.56 5.35
N LYS A 14 -4.05 -9.98 4.79
CA LYS A 14 -3.07 -9.13 5.50
C LYS A 14 -3.83 -7.97 6.17
N ARG A 15 -3.86 -7.94 7.51
CA ARG A 15 -4.60 -6.92 8.27
C ARG A 15 -3.70 -5.94 9.02
N TYR A 16 -2.61 -6.44 9.58
CA TYR A 16 -1.71 -5.62 10.39
C TYR A 16 -0.27 -5.83 9.94
N LEU A 17 0.48 -4.74 9.94
CA LEU A 17 1.92 -4.72 9.74
C LEU A 17 2.55 -4.20 11.03
N GLN A 18 3.36 -5.03 11.67
CA GLN A 18 4.15 -4.65 12.83
C GLN A 18 5.58 -4.41 12.38
N ILE A 19 6.09 -3.21 12.65
CA ILE A 19 7.47 -2.82 12.38
C ILE A 19 8.08 -2.36 13.70
N ASP A 20 9.22 -2.94 14.06
CA ASP A 20 10.04 -2.45 15.16
C ASP A 20 10.59 -1.07 14.82
N ILE A 21 10.35 -0.09 15.68
CA ILE A 21 10.82 1.29 15.51
C ILE A 21 12.35 1.33 15.38
N ALA A 22 13.06 0.44 16.06
CA ALA A 22 14.52 0.36 15.96
C ALA A 22 15.03 -0.06 14.56
N GLU A 23 14.17 -0.69 13.76
CA GLU A 23 14.49 -1.09 12.37
C GLU A 23 14.04 -0.04 11.35
N LEU A 24 13.10 0.86 11.69
CA LEU A 24 12.68 1.96 10.81
C LEU A 24 13.85 2.84 10.38
N ASP A 25 14.73 3.20 11.31
CA ASP A 25 15.87 4.07 11.02
C ASP A 25 16.96 3.35 10.21
N LYS A 26 17.17 2.06 10.48
CA LYS A 26 18.24 1.25 9.87
C LYS A 26 17.90 0.75 8.47
N ARG A 27 16.62 0.57 8.18
CA ARG A 27 16.12 -0.16 6.99
C ARG A 27 14.95 0.55 6.34
N ARG A 28 14.87 1.87 6.50
CA ARG A 28 13.76 2.70 6.03
C ARG A 28 13.35 2.39 4.59
N GLU A 29 14.30 2.41 3.66
CA GLU A 29 14.08 2.17 2.24
C GLU A 29 13.47 0.78 1.98
N GLN A 30 14.02 -0.27 2.62
CA GLN A 30 13.51 -1.64 2.47
C GLN A 30 12.08 -1.79 3.01
N ILE A 31 11.74 -1.03 4.05
CA ILE A 31 10.40 -1.01 4.64
C ILE A 31 9.44 -0.24 3.74
N GLU A 32 9.87 0.88 3.16
CA GLU A 32 9.12 1.66 2.19
C GLU A 32 8.83 0.83 0.92
N ASP A 33 9.83 0.17 0.35
CA ASP A 33 9.68 -0.73 -0.81
C ASP A 33 8.70 -1.88 -0.53
N MET A 34 8.81 -2.50 0.65
CA MET A 34 7.89 -3.54 1.07
C MET A 34 6.45 -3.00 1.18
N MET A 35 6.27 -1.82 1.76
CA MET A 35 4.95 -1.19 1.88
C MET A 35 4.35 -0.91 0.51
N ASP A 36 5.12 -0.38 -0.43
CA ASP A 36 4.67 -0.12 -1.80
C ASP A 36 4.23 -1.41 -2.50
N GLY A 37 4.98 -2.50 -2.34
CA GLY A 37 4.61 -3.83 -2.82
C GLY A 37 3.29 -4.33 -2.24
N LEU A 38 3.11 -4.22 -0.92
CA LEU A 38 1.87 -4.64 -0.24
C LEU A 38 0.65 -3.84 -0.70
N ILE A 39 0.81 -2.53 -0.90
CA ILE A 39 -0.26 -1.66 -1.41
C ILE A 39 -0.59 -2.03 -2.86
N ALA A 40 0.42 -2.29 -3.70
CA ALA A 40 0.21 -2.70 -5.08
C ALA A 40 -0.54 -4.04 -5.17
N GLU A 41 -0.15 -5.04 -4.38
CA GLU A 41 -0.85 -6.33 -4.27
C GLU A 41 -2.31 -6.16 -3.85
N GLN A 42 -2.57 -5.33 -2.83
CA GLN A 42 -3.94 -5.07 -2.37
C GLN A 42 -4.80 -4.40 -3.45
N ARG A 43 -4.19 -3.57 -4.30
CA ARG A 43 -4.85 -2.84 -5.39
C ARG A 43 -5.01 -3.65 -6.67
N ALA A 44 -4.26 -4.74 -6.85
CA ALA A 44 -4.27 -5.53 -8.08
C ALA A 44 -5.66 -6.08 -8.46
N GLY A 45 -6.54 -6.31 -7.48
CA GLY A 45 -7.92 -6.76 -7.69
C GLY A 45 -8.98 -5.67 -7.66
N GLN A 46 -8.60 -4.39 -7.50
CA GLN A 46 -9.57 -3.29 -7.39
C GLN A 46 -10.00 -2.78 -8.77
N PRO A 47 -11.26 -2.31 -8.93
CA PRO A 47 -11.69 -1.70 -10.18
C PRO A 47 -10.83 -0.49 -10.53
N THR A 48 -10.24 -0.50 -11.72
CA THR A 48 -9.46 0.62 -12.26
C THR A 48 -10.32 1.45 -13.20
N ILE A 49 -9.92 2.71 -13.41
CA ILE A 49 -10.50 3.60 -14.43
C ILE A 49 -9.38 4.07 -15.35
N SER A 50 -9.71 4.39 -16.59
CA SER A 50 -8.73 4.99 -17.50
C SER A 50 -8.29 6.37 -17.01
N LEU A 51 -7.11 6.80 -17.44
CA LEU A 51 -6.60 8.14 -17.17
C LEU A 51 -7.60 9.22 -17.63
N ASP A 52 -8.14 9.11 -18.85
CA ASP A 52 -9.15 10.03 -19.37
C ASP A 52 -10.40 10.13 -18.49
N GLN A 53 -10.85 9.01 -17.93
CA GLN A 53 -11.99 8.99 -17.01
C GLN A 53 -11.63 9.66 -15.68
N LEU A 54 -10.41 9.47 -15.19
CA LEU A 54 -9.91 10.14 -14.00
C LEU A 54 -9.84 11.65 -14.20
N GLU A 55 -9.27 12.12 -15.30
CA GLU A 55 -9.16 13.55 -15.64
C GLU A 55 -10.54 14.22 -15.72
N LYS A 56 -11.49 13.59 -16.42
CA LYS A 56 -12.88 14.08 -16.49
C LYS A 56 -13.51 14.22 -15.10
N LYS A 57 -13.29 13.25 -14.21
CA LYS A 57 -13.79 13.29 -12.82
C LYS A 57 -13.13 14.41 -12.01
N LEU A 58 -11.83 14.63 -12.17
CA LEU A 58 -11.10 15.66 -11.43
C LEU A 58 -11.47 17.08 -11.88
N ARG A 59 -11.58 17.32 -13.19
CA ARG A 59 -12.07 18.59 -13.75
C ARG A 59 -13.48 18.92 -13.28
N LYS A 60 -14.40 17.93 -13.29
CA LYS A 60 -15.76 18.11 -12.77
C LYS A 60 -15.78 18.49 -11.28
N LYS A 61 -14.77 18.04 -10.51
CA LYS A 61 -14.61 18.38 -9.09
C LYS A 61 -13.82 19.67 -8.85
N GLY A 62 -13.35 20.36 -9.89
CA GLY A 62 -12.50 21.54 -9.78
C GLY A 62 -11.12 21.26 -9.13
N LYS A 63 -10.65 20.01 -9.21
CA LYS A 63 -9.35 19.58 -8.66
C LYS A 63 -8.26 19.50 -9.72
N LEU A 64 -8.60 19.87 -10.95
CA LEU A 64 -7.77 19.94 -12.15
C LEU A 64 -8.34 21.03 -13.06
#